data_AF-A0A2M9R2R6-F1
#
_entry.id   AF-A0A2M9R2R6-F1
#
_cell.length_a   1.000
_cell.length_b   1.000
_cell.length_c   1.000
_cell.angle_alpha   90.00
_cell.angle_beta   90.00
_cell.angle_gamma   90.00
#
_symmetry.space_group_name_H-M   'P 1'
#
loop_
_entity.id
_entity.type
_entity.pdbx_description
1 polymer ?
#
loop_
_entity_poly.entity_id
_entity_poly.type
_entity_poly.pdbx_seq_one_letter_code
_entity_poly.pdbx_strand_id
1 'polypeptide(L)' 'MLLIFKHIKMPKIIIDLTEEEYQMIKKTINHNGKTDLDNETFSGTEIKIEMTPFGNYLTVKGYEECKIEFVGVEFRE' A
#
# COMPACT_ATOMS: atom_id res chain seq x y z
N MET A 1 -26.78 27.66 -14.48
CA MET A 1 -25.78 26.65 -14.86
C MET A 1 -25.56 25.76 -13.64
N LEU A 2 -26.14 24.56 -13.62
CA LEU A 2 -26.00 23.63 -12.49
C LEU A 2 -24.67 22.87 -12.67
N LEU A 3 -23.73 23.06 -11.74
CA LEU A 3 -22.53 22.23 -11.65
C LEU A 3 -22.91 20.92 -10.95
N ILE A 4 -23.07 19.84 -11.73
CA ILE A 4 -23.22 18.50 -11.17
C ILE A 4 -21.81 18.02 -10.80
N PHE A 5 -21.46 18.10 -9.52
CA PHE A 5 -20.29 17.41 -8.98
C PHE A 5 -20.60 15.92 -8.98
N LYS A 6 -20.24 15.24 -10.08
CA LYS A 6 -20.19 13.78 -10.10
C LYS A 6 -19.08 13.39 -9.11
N HIS A 7 -19.43 12.79 -7.97
CA HIS A 7 -18.45 12.12 -7.12
C HIS A 7 -17.79 11.03 -7.97
N ILE A 8 -16.61 11.30 -8.50
CA ILE A 8 -15.80 10.29 -9.18
C ILE A 8 -15.32 9.37 -8.07
N LYS A 9 -16.01 8.23 -7.91
CA LYS A 9 -15.52 7.12 -7.11
C LYS A 9 -14.19 6.67 -7.70
N MET A 10 -13.11 6.94 -6.97
CA MET A 10 -11.80 6.45 -7.37
C MET A 10 -11.70 4.99 -6.95
N PRO A 11 -11.35 4.07 -7.85
CA PRO A 11 -11.14 2.68 -7.48
C PRO A 11 -10.09 2.59 -6.37
N LYS A 12 -10.40 1.84 -5.32
CA LYS A 12 -9.51 1.62 -4.19
C LYS A 12 -9.04 0.17 -4.19
N ILE A 13 -7.74 -0.01 -3.96
CA ILE A 13 -7.14 -1.31 -3.67
C ILE A 13 -6.87 -1.35 -2.17
N ILE A 14 -7.39 -2.37 -1.51
CA ILE A 14 -7.13 -2.65 -0.10
C ILE A 14 -6.28 -3.90 -0.03
N ILE A 15 -5.20 -3.83 0.75
CA ILE A 15 -4.32 -4.96 1.02
C ILE A 15 -4.48 -5.30 2.50
N ASP A 16 -4.90 -6.54 2.77
CA ASP A 16 -4.97 -7.05 4.12
C ASP A 16 -3.59 -7.57 4.52
N LEU A 17 -3.10 -7.05 5.64
CA LEU A 17 -1.80 -7.36 6.20
C LEU A 17 -1.95 -7.81 7.65
N THR A 18 -1.12 -8.74 8.06
CA THR A 18 -0.89 -9.03 9.47
C THR A 18 -0.15 -7.86 10.14
N GLU A 19 -0.21 -7.81 11.47
CA GLU A 19 0.54 -6.78 12.23
C GLU A 19 2.04 -6.84 11.94
N GLU A 20 2.62 -8.04 11.81
CA GLU A 20 4.04 -8.21 11.50
C GLU A 20 4.41 -7.62 10.12
N GLU A 21 3.63 -7.93 9.10
CA GLU A 21 3.81 -7.41 7.73
C GLU A 21 3.65 -5.89 7.67
N TYR A 22 2.67 -5.35 8.41
CA TYR A 22 2.48 -3.91 8.53
C TYR A 22 3.71 -3.23 9.16
N GLN A 23 4.24 -3.79 10.25
CA GLN A 23 5.46 -3.26 10.88
C GLN A 23 6.70 -3.39 9.99
N MET A 24 6.79 -4.45 9.17
CA MET A 24 7.85 -4.60 8.17
C MET A 24 7.79 -3.47 7.15
N ILE A 25 6.63 -3.27 6.50
CA ILE A 25 6.43 -2.19 5.52
C ILE A 25 6.78 -0.84 6.13
N LYS A 26 6.32 -0.59 7.35
CA LYS A 26 6.56 0.64 8.08
C LYS A 26 8.05 0.94 8.28
N LYS A 27 8.86 -0.08 8.63
CA LYS A 27 10.33 0.05 8.71
C LYS A 27 10.97 0.27 7.34
N THR A 28 10.47 -0.40 6.31
CA THR A 28 10.97 -0.29 4.94
C THR A 28 10.80 1.12 4.38
N ILE A 29 9.67 1.76 4.66
CA ILE A 29 9.34 3.10 4.17
C ILE A 29 9.80 4.23 5.09
N ASN A 30 9.96 3.98 6.40
CA ASN A 30 10.33 4.99 7.37
C ASN A 30 11.52 4.55 8.23
N HIS A 31 12.68 5.19 7.97
CA HIS A 31 13.89 4.97 8.75
C HIS A 31 14.02 5.92 9.96
N ASN A 32 13.19 6.97 10.07
CA ASN A 32 13.33 8.03 11.07
C ASN A 32 12.65 7.74 12.42
N GLY A 33 12.16 6.51 12.64
CA GLY A 33 11.57 6.09 13.91
C GLY A 33 10.23 6.76 14.26
N LYS A 34 9.65 7.54 13.33
CA LYS A 34 8.27 8.03 13.45
C LYS A 34 7.32 6.90 13.08
N THR A 35 6.30 6.72 13.90
CA THR A 35 5.36 5.61 13.78
C THR A 35 4.11 5.94 12.98
N ASP A 36 3.93 7.17 12.51
CA ASP A 36 2.67 7.58 11.89
C ASP A 36 2.88 7.84 10.41
N LEU A 37 2.30 6.97 9.58
CA LEU A 37 2.31 7.08 8.12
C LEU A 37 1.25 8.06 7.60
N ASP A 38 0.36 8.55 8.46
CA ASP A 38 -0.81 9.37 8.12
C ASP A 38 -0.47 10.71 7.43
N ASN A 39 0.79 11.15 7.51
CA ASN A 39 1.26 12.38 6.87
C ASN A 39 2.63 12.24 6.18
N GLU A 40 3.08 11.01 5.90
CA GLU A 40 4.34 10.82 5.19
C GLU A 40 4.16 10.82 3.68
N THR A 41 5.00 11.59 2.99
CA THR A 41 5.07 11.57 1.54
C THR A 41 5.98 10.42 1.15
N PHE A 42 5.45 9.42 0.43
CA PHE A 42 6.15 8.26 -0.14
C PHE A 42 7.17 8.61 -1.25
N SER A 43 7.83 9.77 -1.16
CA SER A 43 8.78 10.22 -2.17
C SER A 43 9.95 9.26 -2.23
N GLY A 44 10.11 8.58 -3.37
CA GLY A 44 11.13 7.54 -3.55
C GLY A 44 10.75 6.15 -3.04
N THR A 45 9.49 5.94 -2.61
CA THR A 45 8.97 4.61 -2.31
C THR A 45 8.25 4.04 -3.52
N GLU A 46 8.56 2.79 -3.88
CA GLU A 46 7.84 2.01 -4.88
C GLU A 46 7.03 0.91 -4.19
N ILE A 47 5.73 0.84 -4.50
CA ILE A 47 4.85 -0.24 -4.04
C ILE A 47 4.37 -1.00 -5.27
N LYS A 48 4.69 -2.29 -5.34
CA LYS A 48 4.32 -3.17 -6.45
C LYS A 48 3.48 -4.33 -5.91
N ILE A 49 2.30 -4.53 -6.51
CA ILE A 49 1.43 -5.66 -6.24
C ILE A 49 1.46 -6.57 -7.47
N GLU A 50 1.88 -7.82 -7.28
CA GLU A 50 1.89 -8.83 -8.32
C GLU A 50 0.81 -9.86 -8.04
N MET A 51 -0.24 -9.85 -8.87
CA MET A 51 -1.33 -10.83 -8.78
C MET A 51 -1.04 -11.98 -9.73
N THR A 52 -0.92 -13.19 -9.18
CA THR A 52 -0.63 -14.40 -9.95
C THR A 52 -1.65 -15.49 -9.63
N PRO A 53 -1.78 -16.54 -10.46
CA PRO A 53 -2.62 -17.69 -10.14
C PRO A 53 -2.21 -18.43 -8.85
N PHE A 54 -0.97 -18.23 -8.38
CA PHE A 54 -0.43 -18.88 -7.19
C PHE A 54 -0.58 -18.02 -5.93
N GLY A 55 -1.07 -16.79 -6.04
CA GLY A 55 -1.20 -15.85 -4.94
C GLY A 55 -0.84 -14.43 -5.35
N ASN A 56 -1.10 -13.49 -4.43
CA ASN A 56 -0.71 -12.09 -4.60
C ASN A 56 0.55 -11.81 -3.78
N TYR A 57 1.46 -11.02 -4.35
CA TYR A 57 2.72 -10.65 -3.72
C TYR A 57 2.81 -9.13 -3.64
N LEU A 58 3.28 -8.63 -2.51
CA LEU A 58 3.52 -7.21 -2.29
C LEU A 58 5.02 -6.99 -2.14
N THR A 59 5.58 -6.15 -2.99
CA THR A 59 6.95 -5.65 -2.85
C THR A 59 6.90 -4.17 -2.51
N VAL A 60 7.57 -3.78 -1.43
CA VAL A 60 7.74 -2.39 -1.06
C VAL A 60 9.23 -2.07 -1.06
N LYS A 61 9.60 -1.03 -1.80
CA LYS A 61 10.97 -0.52 -1.87
C LYS A 61 10.97 0.91 -1.34
N GLY A 62 11.76 1.17 -0.33
CA GLY A 62 11.98 2.50 0.25
C GLY A 62 13.45 2.65 0.61
N TYR A 63 13.74 2.79 1.90
CA TYR A 63 15.11 2.74 2.41
C TYR A 63 15.71 1.33 2.32
N GLU A 64 14.85 0.33 2.45
CA GLU A 64 15.16 -1.08 2.27
C GLU A 64 14.15 -1.69 1.27
N GLU A 65 14.26 -2.99 1.01
CA GLU A 65 13.27 -3.73 0.23
C GLU A 65 12.66 -4.82 1.11
N CYS A 66 11.33 -4.88 1.13
CA CYS A 66 10.61 -6.00 1.73
C CYS A 66 9.65 -6.62 0.72
N LYS A 67 9.47 -7.95 0.86
CA LYS A 67 8.54 -8.75 0.06
C LYS A 67 7.64 -9.52 1.00
N ILE A 68 6.34 -9.41 0.77
CA ILE A 68 5.30 -10.13 1.49
C ILE A 68 4.58 -11.04 0.50
N GLU A 69 4.41 -12.30 0.89
CA GLU A 69 3.82 -13.34 0.05
C GLU A 69 2.39 -13.63 0.50
N PHE A 70 1.52 -13.95 -0.45
CA PHE A 70 0.12 -14.33 -0.22
C PHE A 70 -0.75 -13.25 0.45
N VAL A 71 -0.60 -11.98 0.04
CA VAL A 71 -1.43 -10.89 0.57
C VAL A 71 -2.89 -10.98 0.09
N GLY A 72 -3.84 -10.63 0.96
CA GLY A 72 -5.25 -10.43 0.59
C GLY A 72 -5.40 -9.14 -0.20
N VAL A 73 -6.09 -9.17 -1.35
CA VAL A 73 -6.31 -7.98 -2.19
C VAL A 73 -7.80 -7.85 -2.48
N GLU A 74 -8.37 -6.70 -2.13
CA GLU A 74 -9.77 -6.35 -2.41
C GLU A 74 -9.86 -5.10 -3.28
N PHE A 75 -10.69 -5.17 -4.33
CA PHE A 75 -11.03 -4.03 -5.17
C PHE A 75 -12.37 -3.45 -4.73
N ARG A 76 -12.40 -2.18 -4.34
CA ARG A 76 -13.63 -1.47 -3.96
C ARG A 76 -13.93 -0.30 -4.89
N GLU A 77 -15.21 -0.17 -5.24
CA GLU A 77 -15.79 0.92 -6.05
C GLU A 77 -16.34 2.08 -5.20
#